data_AF-A0A6L3XDM8-F1
#
_entry.id   AF-A0A6L3XDM8-F1
#
_cell.length_a   1.000
_cell.length_b   1.000
_cell.length_c   1.000
_cell.angle_alpha   90.00
_cell.angle_beta   90.00
_cell.angle_gamma   90.00
#
_symmetry.space_group_name_H-M   'P 1'
#
loop_
_entity.id
_entity.type
_entity.pdbx_description
1 polymer ?
#
loop_
_entity_poly.entity_id
_entity_poly.type
_entity_poly.pdbx_seq_one_letter_code
_entity_poly.pdbx_strand_id
1 'polypeptide(L)'
;MNIDEFLAPISPDNPCGENLEYDADFQAMGQASQGKAEQQFGDTIIPAEPADWNTVEKLATSLLGRTKDLRVMLALTHAWTRRRGLAGYADGLLLVQEALSRYWEQLYPLLEAVSYTHL
;
A
#
# COMPACT_ATOMS: atom_id res chain seq x y z
N MET A 1 13.66 0.21 10.35
CA MET A 1 12.77 -0.67 9.58
C MET A 1 13.58 -1.18 8.41
N ASN A 2 13.71 -2.49 8.24
CA ASN A 2 14.55 -3.07 7.20
C ASN A 2 13.69 -3.35 5.96
N ILE A 3 13.95 -2.66 4.85
CA ILE A 3 13.22 -2.86 3.60
C ILE A 3 13.36 -4.30 3.06
N ASP A 4 14.45 -4.98 3.40
CA ASP A 4 14.71 -6.36 2.96
C ASP A 4 13.65 -7.33 3.49
N GLU A 5 13.07 -7.05 4.67
CA GLU A 5 11.99 -7.87 5.25
C GLU A 5 10.73 -7.79 4.37
N PHE A 6 10.43 -6.62 3.77
CA PHE A 6 9.31 -6.48 2.84
C PHE A 6 9.60 -7.05 1.46
N LEU A 7 10.86 -7.28 1.12
CA LEU A 7 11.27 -7.86 -0.16
C LEU A 7 11.49 -9.37 -0.09
N ALA A 8 11.58 -9.93 1.12
CA ALA A 8 11.64 -11.38 1.32
C ALA A 8 10.35 -12.05 0.76
N PRO A 9 10.48 -13.21 0.10
CA PRO A 9 9.32 -13.92 -0.42
C PRO A 9 8.38 -14.32 0.73
N ILE A 10 7.06 -14.22 0.49
CA ILE A 10 6.05 -14.62 1.49
C ILE A 10 6.15 -16.13 1.76
N SER A 11 6.26 -16.94 0.70
CA SER A 11 6.57 -18.37 0.78
C SER A 11 7.36 -18.81 -0.46
N PRO A 12 8.00 -20.00 -0.43
CA PRO A 12 8.75 -20.53 -1.58
C PRO A 12 7.89 -20.71 -2.83
N ASP A 13 6.65 -21.18 -2.65
CA ASP A 13 5.74 -21.49 -3.76
C ASP A 13 4.89 -20.28 -4.18
N ASN A 14 4.76 -19.28 -3.31
CA ASN A 14 4.01 -18.06 -3.57
C ASN A 14 4.76 -16.83 -3.03
N PRO A 15 5.81 -16.36 -3.74
CA PRO A 15 6.69 -15.30 -3.23
C PRO A 15 5.96 -13.95 -3.07
N CYS A 16 4.89 -13.72 -3.83
CA CYS A 16 4.06 -12.51 -3.73
C CYS A 16 2.88 -12.63 -2.76
N GLY A 17 2.60 -13.81 -2.22
CA GLY A 17 1.47 -14.02 -1.31
C GLY A 17 0.11 -13.87 -2.00
N GLU A 18 -0.89 -13.44 -1.25
CA GLU A 18 -2.29 -13.41 -1.73
C GLU A 18 -2.69 -12.03 -2.27
N ASN A 19 -3.69 -11.97 -3.16
CA ASN A 19 -4.37 -10.72 -3.47
C ASN A 19 -5.28 -10.34 -2.30
N LEU A 20 -4.93 -9.27 -1.59
CA LEU A 20 -5.64 -8.84 -0.37
C LEU A 20 -6.56 -7.64 -0.60
N GLU A 21 -6.98 -7.36 -1.83
CA GLU A 21 -7.79 -6.17 -2.13
C GLU A 21 -9.12 -6.10 -1.35
N TYR A 22 -9.69 -7.24 -0.96
CA TYR A 22 -10.92 -7.31 -0.15
C TYR A 22 -10.65 -7.56 1.35
N ASP A 23 -9.39 -7.66 1.75
CA ASP A 23 -9.03 -7.84 3.16
C ASP A 23 -9.38 -6.60 3.98
N ALA A 24 -9.84 -6.81 5.21
CA ALA A 24 -10.24 -5.72 6.10
C ALA A 24 -9.10 -4.74 6.39
N ASP A 25 -7.86 -5.23 6.52
CA ASP A 25 -6.69 -4.36 6.76
C ASP A 25 -6.36 -3.52 5.52
N PHE A 26 -6.57 -4.06 4.32
CA PHE A 26 -6.37 -3.33 3.06
C PHE A 26 -7.38 -2.18 2.94
N GLN A 27 -8.65 -2.46 3.22
CA GLN A 27 -9.71 -1.45 3.22
C GLN A 27 -9.48 -0.39 4.30
N ALA A 28 -9.08 -0.81 5.51
CA ALA A 28 -8.75 0.10 6.61
C ALA A 28 -7.53 0.98 6.28
N MET A 29 -6.51 0.44 5.61
CA MET A 29 -5.35 1.20 5.14
C MET A 29 -5.78 2.28 4.15
N GLY A 30 -6.62 1.91 3.17
CA GLY A 30 -7.21 2.85 2.22
C GLY A 30 -7.98 3.96 2.93
N GLN A 31 -8.87 3.62 3.85
CA GLN A 31 -9.67 4.60 4.59
C GLN A 31 -8.81 5.54 5.45
N ALA A 32 -7.80 5.02 6.15
CA ALA A 32 -6.89 5.82 6.96
C ALA A 32 -6.07 6.82 6.12
N SER A 33 -5.81 6.49 4.85
CA SER A 33 -5.05 7.33 3.92
C SER A 33 -5.82 8.54 3.36
N GLN A 34 -7.16 8.50 3.42
CA GLN A 34 -8.02 9.56 2.86
C GLN A 34 -8.26 10.72 3.84
N GLY A 35 -8.19 10.47 5.15
CA GLY A 35 -8.74 11.40 6.14
C GLY A 35 -10.26 11.53 6.01
N LYS A 36 -10.85 12.54 6.66
CA LYS A 36 -12.25 12.90 6.50
C LYS A 36 -12.36 14.36 6.08
N ALA A 37 -13.13 14.63 5.04
CA ALA A 37 -13.49 16.00 4.70
C ALA A 37 -14.35 16.62 5.81
N GLU A 38 -14.38 17.95 5.85
CA GLU A 38 -15.33 18.66 6.69
C GLU A 38 -16.77 18.28 6.30
N GLN A 39 -17.64 18.11 7.28
CA GLN A 39 -19.05 17.74 7.08
C GLN A 39 -19.95 18.76 7.78
N GLN A 40 -21.06 19.12 7.14
CA GLN A 40 -22.07 20.00 7.75
C GLN A 40 -23.42 19.28 7.83
N PHE A 41 -23.98 19.23 9.04
CA PHE A 41 -25.32 18.68 9.32
C PHE A 41 -26.18 19.76 9.96
N GLY A 42 -27.05 20.39 9.16
CA GLY A 42 -27.78 21.58 9.58
C GLY A 42 -26.82 22.70 9.97
N ASP A 43 -26.88 23.13 11.23
CA ASP A 43 -25.97 24.16 11.78
C ASP A 43 -24.69 23.58 12.42
N THR A 44 -24.54 22.25 12.46
CA THR A 44 -23.36 21.60 13.05
C THR A 44 -22.28 21.40 11.99
N ILE A 45 -21.09 21.94 12.22
CA ILE A 45 -19.89 21.73 11.40
C ILE A 45 -18.97 20.72 12.10
N ILE A 46 -18.67 19.63 11.43
CA ILE A 46 -17.69 18.62 11.82
C ILE A 46 -16.41 18.91 11.05
N PRO A 47 -15.30 19.31 11.71
CA PRO A 47 -14.07 19.70 11.03
C PRO A 47 -13.44 18.51 10.28
N ALA A 48 -12.65 18.83 9.26
CA ALA A 48 -11.87 17.83 8.55
C ALA A 48 -10.86 17.12 9.49
N GLU A 49 -10.75 15.81 9.35
CA GLU A 49 -9.72 15.01 10.02
C GLU A 49 -8.63 14.67 8.99
N PRO A 50 -7.34 14.97 9.26
CA PRO A 50 -6.27 14.57 8.35
C PRO A 50 -6.13 13.05 8.32
N ALA A 51 -5.51 12.54 7.25
CA ALA A 51 -5.15 11.13 7.16
C ALA A 51 -4.26 10.68 8.33
N ASP A 52 -4.52 9.49 8.87
CA ASP A 52 -3.74 8.90 9.96
C ASP A 52 -2.58 8.07 9.40
N TRP A 53 -1.47 8.76 9.13
CA TRP A 53 -0.26 8.13 8.58
C TRP A 53 0.40 7.11 9.52
N ASN A 54 0.14 7.16 10.84
CA ASN A 54 0.61 6.10 11.75
C ASN A 54 -0.14 4.80 11.47
N THR A 55 -1.47 4.90 11.35
CA THR A 55 -2.33 3.76 11.05
C THR A 55 -2.05 3.21 9.65
N VAL A 56 -1.85 4.07 8.65
CA VAL A 56 -1.45 3.65 7.30
C VAL A 56 -0.13 2.86 7.33
N GLU A 57 0.92 3.38 8.00
CA GLU A 57 2.21 2.67 8.09
C GLU A 57 2.06 1.31 8.78
N LYS A 58 1.32 1.25 9.89
CA LYS A 58 1.09 0.00 10.64
C LYS A 58 0.38 -1.05 9.80
N LEU A 59 -0.71 -0.67 9.13
CA LEU A 59 -1.51 -1.59 8.31
C LEU A 59 -0.73 -2.03 7.07
N ALA A 60 -0.06 -1.10 6.38
CA ALA A 60 0.76 -1.44 5.22
C ALA A 60 1.91 -2.39 5.57
N THR A 61 2.57 -2.17 6.71
CA THR A 61 3.62 -3.07 7.22
C THR A 61 3.08 -4.48 7.48
N SER A 62 1.91 -4.59 8.11
CA SER A 62 1.22 -5.88 8.35
C SER A 62 0.88 -6.58 7.03
N LEU A 63 0.30 -5.86 6.07
CA LEU A 63 -0.07 -6.37 4.75
C LEU A 63 1.14 -6.86 3.96
N LEU A 64 2.29 -6.16 4.00
CA LEU A 64 3.51 -6.57 3.28
C LEU A 64 4.14 -7.88 3.77
N GLY A 65 3.71 -8.37 4.95
CA GLY A 65 4.01 -9.70 5.46
C GLY A 65 3.13 -10.81 4.89
N ARG A 66 2.10 -10.47 4.09
CA ARG A 66 1.11 -11.39 3.53
C ARG A 66 0.93 -11.23 2.01
N THR A 67 1.23 -10.05 1.47
CA THR A 67 1.10 -9.73 0.05
C THR A 67 2.24 -8.83 -0.43
N LYS A 68 2.66 -8.99 -1.69
CA LYS A 68 3.49 -8.02 -2.42
C LYS A 68 2.57 -7.28 -3.39
N ASP A 69 2.03 -6.17 -2.91
CA ASP A 69 1.10 -5.33 -3.65
C ASP A 69 1.62 -3.90 -3.75
N LEU A 70 1.72 -3.40 -4.97
CA LEU A 70 2.23 -2.07 -5.29
C LEU A 70 1.38 -0.97 -4.63
N ARG A 71 0.07 -1.17 -4.49
CA ARG A 71 -0.84 -0.22 -3.83
C ARG A 71 -0.51 -0.10 -2.33
N VAL A 72 -0.17 -1.22 -1.69
CA VAL A 72 0.29 -1.25 -0.28
C VAL A 72 1.65 -0.58 -0.14
N MET A 73 2.60 -0.86 -1.06
CA MET A 73 3.93 -0.21 -1.05
C MET A 73 3.84 1.30 -1.26
N LEU A 74 2.93 1.77 -2.11
CA LEU A 74 2.68 3.20 -2.33
C LEU A 74 2.05 3.86 -1.10
N ALA A 75 1.10 3.20 -0.43
CA ALA A 75 0.52 3.68 0.82
C ALA A 75 1.60 3.81 1.92
N LEU A 76 2.49 2.82 2.04
CA LEU A 76 3.63 2.88 2.95
C LEU A 76 4.59 4.01 2.59
N THR A 77 4.89 4.18 1.30
CA THR A 77 5.73 5.28 0.80
C THR A 77 5.15 6.64 1.18
N HIS A 78 3.84 6.83 1.05
CA HIS A 78 3.16 8.05 1.45
C HIS A 78 3.24 8.28 2.97
N ALA A 79 2.95 7.25 3.77
CA ALA A 79 3.03 7.34 5.22
C ALA A 79 4.45 7.73 5.67
N TRP A 80 5.47 7.07 5.11
CA TRP A 80 6.86 7.39 5.35
C TRP A 80 7.27 8.79 4.92
N THR A 81 6.81 9.24 3.76
CA THR A 81 7.07 10.61 3.28
C THR A 81 6.50 11.64 4.25
N ARG A 82 5.26 11.42 4.71
CA ARG A 82 4.56 12.33 5.62
C ARG A 82 5.19 12.37 7.01
N ARG A 83 5.79 11.28 7.46
CA ARG A 83 6.33 11.12 8.82
C ARG A 83 7.83 11.39 8.92
N ARG A 84 8.57 11.10 7.85
CA ARG A 84 10.04 11.08 7.81
C ARG A 84 10.61 11.99 6.72
N GLY A 85 9.77 12.72 5.98
CA GLY A 85 10.17 13.63 4.93
C GLY A 85 10.81 12.91 3.73
N LEU A 86 11.74 13.59 3.06
CA LEU A 86 12.36 13.09 1.83
C LEU A 86 13.10 11.77 2.01
N ALA A 87 13.71 11.53 3.17
CA ALA A 87 14.36 10.25 3.46
C ALA A 87 13.35 9.09 3.44
N GLY A 88 12.16 9.29 4.01
CA GLY A 88 11.10 8.28 3.97
C GLY A 88 10.53 8.06 2.56
N TYR A 89 10.51 9.10 1.73
CA TYR A 89 10.13 8.97 0.32
C TYR A 89 11.17 8.14 -0.46
N ALA A 90 12.46 8.40 -0.25
CA ALA A 90 13.55 7.66 -0.88
C ALA A 90 13.50 6.16 -0.50
N ASP A 91 13.29 5.85 0.78
CA ASP A 91 13.10 4.46 1.24
C ASP A 91 11.94 3.76 0.51
N GLY A 92 10.80 4.46 0.35
CA GLY A 92 9.62 3.92 -0.31
C GLY A 92 9.82 3.69 -1.81
N LEU A 93 10.50 4.61 -2.50
CA LEU A 93 10.85 4.42 -3.92
C LEU A 93 11.80 3.24 -4.12
N LEU A 94 12.78 3.07 -3.23
CA LEU A 94 13.69 1.92 -3.28
C LEU A 94 12.93 0.60 -3.09
N LEU A 95 11.99 0.55 -2.13
CA LEU A 95 11.12 -0.61 -1.93
C LEU A 95 10.33 -0.95 -3.21
N VAL A 96 9.70 0.04 -3.84
CA VAL A 96 8.93 -0.14 -5.07
C VAL A 96 9.82 -0.61 -6.23
N GLN A 97 10.96 0.02 -6.44
CA GLN A 97 11.92 -0.35 -7.49
C GLN A 97 12.38 -1.80 -7.32
N GLU A 98 12.77 -2.20 -6.12
CA GLU A 98 13.25 -3.55 -5.83
C GLU A 98 12.15 -4.60 -6.00
N ALA A 99 10.93 -4.30 -5.53
CA ALA A 99 9.79 -5.20 -5.69
C ALA A 99 9.46 -5.44 -7.16
N LEU A 100 9.42 -4.38 -7.97
CA LEU A 100 9.21 -4.47 -9.42
C LEU A 100 10.33 -5.28 -10.08
N SER A 101 11.57 -5.07 -9.67
CA SER A 101 12.73 -5.78 -10.24
C SER A 101 12.72 -7.27 -9.92
N ARG A 102 12.24 -7.66 -8.74
CA ARG A 102 12.23 -9.06 -8.25
C ARG A 102 11.00 -9.85 -8.65
N TYR A 103 9.84 -9.19 -8.73
CA TYR A 103 8.54 -9.86 -8.72
C TYR A 103 7.58 -9.41 -9.82
N TRP A 104 8.05 -8.67 -10.84
CA TRP A 104 7.22 -8.05 -11.88
C TRP A 104 5.98 -8.84 -12.33
N GLU A 105 6.13 -10.13 -12.66
CA GLU A 105 5.02 -10.95 -13.18
C GLU A 105 3.97 -11.34 -12.15
N GLN A 106 4.35 -11.43 -10.87
CA GLN A 106 3.51 -11.93 -9.78
C GLN A 106 3.07 -10.84 -8.80
N LEU A 107 3.63 -9.64 -8.92
CA LEU A 107 3.33 -8.49 -8.07
C LEU A 107 1.89 -8.04 -8.30
N TYR A 108 1.16 -7.76 -7.21
CA TYR A 108 -0.19 -7.22 -7.31
C TYR A 108 -0.19 -5.70 -7.53
N PRO A 109 -1.20 -5.15 -8.24
CA PRO A 109 -2.19 -5.88 -9.03
C PRO A 109 -1.53 -6.55 -10.23
N LEU A 110 -1.96 -7.78 -10.55
CA LEU A 110 -1.39 -8.54 -11.66
C LEU A 110 -1.61 -7.80 -12.97
N LEU A 111 -0.65 -7.92 -13.89
CA LEU A 111 -0.82 -7.43 -15.25
C LEU A 111 -2.01 -8.15 -15.88
N GLU A 112 -3.02 -7.41 -16.30
CA GLU A 112 -4.09 -7.97 -17.12
C GLU A 112 -3.48 -8.43 -18.44
N ALA A 113 -3.64 -9.72 -18.77
CA ALA A 113 -3.29 -10.20 -20.09
C ALA A 113 -4.22 -9.50 -21.10
N VAL A 114 -3.65 -8.64 -21.94
CA VAL A 114 -4.37 -8.06 -23.08
C VAL A 114 -4.80 -9.21 -23.98
N SER A 115 -6.04 -9.64 -23.83
CA SER A 115 -6.62 -10.71 -24.63
C SER A 115 -6.95 -10.08 -25.99
N TYR A 116 -6.07 -10.29 -26.97
CA TYR A 116 -6.41 -10.02 -28.38
C TYR A 116 -7.41 -11.07 -28.87
N THR A 117 -8.63 -11.02 -28.35
CA THR A 117 -9.75 -11.74 -28.96
C THR A 117 -10.43 -10.75 -29.89
N HIS A 118 -10.06 -10.78 -31.17
CA HIS A 118 -10.89 -10.51 -32.36
C HIS A 118 -10.00 -10.29 -33.58
N LEU A 119 -9.61 -11.39 -34.22
CA LEU A 119 -9.48 -11.49 -35.68
C LEU A 119 -10.14 -12.79 -36.13
#